data_AF-A0A2G9YWY2-F1
#
_entry.id   AF-A0A2G9YWY2-F1
#
_cell.length_a   1.000
_cell.length_b   1.000
_cell.length_c   1.000
_cell.angle_alpha   90.00
_cell.angle_beta   90.00
_cell.angle_gamma   90.00
#
_symmetry.space_group_name_H-M   'P 1'
#
loop_
_entity.id
_entity.type
_entity.pdbx_description
1 polymer ?
#
loop_
_entity_poly.entity_id
_entity_poly.type
_entity_poly.pdbx_seq_one_letter_code
_entity_poly.pdbx_strand_id
1 'polypeptide(L)'
;MKTKMLTFGDTFRYREKEFVYLAQTADILYTALILPAEESKQLDSLQKRIKDGTKAGQMLDNKLYCFVQLTTEEFKDRVAHLGNTQQDESTTTECTILSPTGKLNDFDLKQIKKEIDSGLVPKQLRELIKDILM
;
A
#
# COMPACT_ATOMS: atom_id res chain seq x y z
N MET A 1 -2.20 -12.89 26.53
CA MET A 1 -2.53 -11.80 25.58
C MET A 1 -2.85 -12.44 24.24
N LYS A 2 -3.99 -12.12 23.62
CA LYS A 2 -4.35 -12.66 22.30
C LYS A 2 -3.66 -11.81 21.23
N THR A 3 -2.66 -12.36 20.55
CA THR A 3 -2.03 -11.74 19.38
C THR A 3 -3.08 -11.64 18.28
N LYS A 4 -3.47 -10.43 17.90
CA LYS A 4 -4.45 -10.23 16.83
C LYS A 4 -3.71 -10.32 15.51
N MET A 5 -4.02 -11.34 14.72
CA MET A 5 -3.44 -11.54 13.40
C MET A 5 -3.93 -10.42 12.48
N LEU A 6 -3.00 -9.74 11.79
CA LEU A 6 -3.35 -8.71 10.82
C LEU A 6 -4.09 -9.33 9.64
N THR A 7 -5.08 -8.61 9.17
CA THR A 7 -5.88 -8.94 7.98
C THR A 7 -5.72 -7.85 6.93
N PHE A 8 -6.04 -8.18 5.67
CA PHE A 8 -5.96 -7.22 4.57
C PHE A 8 -6.67 -5.91 4.94
N GLY A 9 -5.94 -4.80 4.79
CA GLY A 9 -6.46 -3.46 5.06
C GLY A 9 -6.29 -2.97 6.49
N ASP A 10 -5.85 -3.83 7.41
CA ASP A 10 -5.47 -3.38 8.75
C ASP A 10 -4.29 -2.42 8.64
N THR A 11 -4.37 -1.31 9.35
CA THR A 11 -3.27 -0.36 9.43
C THR A 11 -2.44 -0.63 10.68
N PHE A 12 -1.15 -0.37 10.58
CA PHE A 12 -0.24 -0.50 11.71
C PHE A 12 0.92 0.48 11.57
N ARG A 13 1.56 0.77 12.70
CA ARG A 13 2.77 1.59 12.74
C ARG A 13 3.99 0.71 12.95
N TYR A 14 5.02 0.93 12.16
CA TYR A 14 6.34 0.32 12.36
C TYR A 14 7.40 1.40 12.22
N ARG A 15 8.21 1.56 13.27
CA ARG A 15 9.09 2.72 13.45
C ARG A 15 8.26 4.02 13.36
N GLU A 16 8.68 4.97 12.54
CA GLU A 16 8.01 6.27 12.34
C GLU A 16 7.05 6.29 11.15
N LYS A 17 6.82 5.14 10.50
CA LYS A 17 6.00 5.01 9.30
C LYS A 17 4.70 4.25 9.57
N GLU A 18 3.66 4.60 8.85
CA GLU A 18 2.35 3.93 8.89
C GLU A 18 2.15 3.09 7.64
N PHE A 19 1.59 1.91 7.82
CA PHE A 19 1.46 0.92 6.77
C PHE A 19 0.05 0.35 6.73
N VAL A 20 -0.34 -0.13 5.55
CA VAL A 20 -1.49 -0.99 5.32
C VAL A 20 -0.95 -2.41 5.13
N TYR A 21 -1.46 -3.35 5.89
CA TYR A 21 -1.19 -4.77 5.68
C TYR A 21 -1.93 -5.25 4.42
N LEU A 22 -1.22 -5.91 3.51
CA LEU A 22 -1.80 -6.50 2.30
C LEU A 22 -1.86 -8.02 2.42
N ALA A 23 -0.71 -8.67 2.58
CA ALA A 23 -0.61 -10.12 2.70
C ALA A 23 0.73 -10.52 3.30
N GLN A 24 0.87 -11.79 3.70
CA GLN A 24 2.12 -12.33 4.20
C GLN A 24 2.33 -13.77 3.72
N THR A 25 3.57 -14.11 3.44
CA THR A 25 4.07 -15.48 3.27
C THR A 25 5.00 -15.84 4.43
N ALA A 26 5.55 -17.05 4.44
CA ALA A 26 6.55 -17.43 5.43
C ALA A 26 7.77 -16.50 5.46
N ASP A 27 8.10 -15.85 4.33
CA ASP A 27 9.34 -15.09 4.14
C ASP A 27 9.12 -13.60 3.82
N ILE A 28 7.94 -13.23 3.32
CA ILE A 28 7.67 -11.90 2.78
C ILE A 28 6.41 -11.30 3.40
N LEU A 29 6.54 -10.09 3.93
CA LEU A 29 5.40 -9.24 4.28
C LEU A 29 5.13 -8.24 3.16
N TYR A 30 3.93 -8.27 2.59
CA TYR A 30 3.47 -7.27 1.63
C TYR A 30 2.69 -6.17 2.35
N THR A 31 3.14 -4.94 2.18
CA THR A 31 2.54 -3.74 2.78
C THR A 31 2.42 -2.62 1.76
N ALA A 32 1.51 -1.68 2.02
CA ALA A 32 1.52 -0.37 1.39
C ALA A 32 1.96 0.67 2.42
N LEU A 33 2.91 1.54 2.07
CA LEU A 33 3.31 2.65 2.92
C LEU A 33 2.27 3.77 2.81
N ILE A 34 1.72 4.24 3.93
CA ILE A 34 0.87 5.42 3.96
C ILE A 34 1.78 6.65 4.02
N LEU A 35 1.95 7.31 2.89
CA LEU A 35 2.84 8.47 2.78
C LEU A 35 2.37 9.63 3.66
N PRO A 36 3.30 10.43 4.21
CA PRO A 36 2.97 11.70 4.83
C PRO A 36 2.20 12.62 3.87
N ALA A 37 1.44 13.57 4.43
CA ALA A 37 0.61 14.48 3.63
C ALA A 37 1.43 15.33 2.64
N GLU A 38 2.66 15.70 2.99
CA GLU A 38 3.54 16.50 2.13
C GLU A 38 3.99 15.70 0.90
N GLU A 39 4.43 14.46 1.08
CA GLU A 39 4.82 13.55 0.01
C GLU A 39 3.62 13.15 -0.86
N SER A 40 2.45 12.94 -0.23
CA SER A 40 1.19 12.64 -0.94
C SER A 40 0.80 13.76 -1.91
N LYS A 41 0.97 15.03 -1.53
CA LYS A 41 0.71 16.20 -2.40
C LYS A 41 1.64 16.27 -3.61
N GLN A 42 2.90 15.84 -3.44
CA GLN A 42 3.86 15.79 -4.54
C GLN A 42 3.44 14.75 -5.57
N LEU A 43 2.95 13.59 -5.13
CA LEU A 43 2.44 12.53 -6.02
C LEU A 43 1.15 12.93 -6.73
N ASP A 44 0.19 13.58 -6.05
CA ASP A 44 -1.02 14.10 -6.70
C ASP A 44 -0.69 15.12 -7.81
N SER A 45 0.28 16.00 -7.53
CA SER A 45 0.78 16.98 -8.50
C SER A 45 1.46 16.32 -9.72
N LEU A 46 2.16 15.20 -9.50
CA LEU A 46 2.76 14.39 -10.57
C LEU A 46 1.67 13.67 -11.37
N GLN A 47 0.68 13.06 -10.72
CA GLN A 47 -0.41 12.35 -11.39
C GLN A 47 -1.23 13.25 -12.31
N LYS A 48 -1.53 14.47 -11.88
CA LYS A 48 -2.22 15.47 -12.71
C LYS A 48 -1.44 15.78 -13.99
N ARG A 49 -0.14 16.06 -13.86
CA ARG A 49 0.75 16.34 -15.00
C ARG A 49 0.86 15.15 -15.97
N ILE A 50 0.77 13.93 -15.48
CA ILE A 50 0.80 12.71 -16.30
C ILE A 50 -0.50 12.55 -17.08
N LYS A 51 -1.66 12.75 -16.44
CA LYS A 51 -2.97 12.73 -17.10
C LYS A 51 -3.06 13.79 -18.21
N ASP A 52 -2.37 14.91 -18.02
CA ASP A 52 -2.26 16.00 -19.01
C ASP A 52 -1.24 15.71 -20.14
N GLY A 53 -0.69 14.49 -20.21
CA GLY A 53 0.07 13.99 -21.37
C GLY A 53 1.52 14.49 -21.50
N THR A 54 2.03 15.29 -20.56
CA THR A 54 3.34 15.95 -20.72
C THR A 54 4.56 15.07 -20.42
N LYS A 55 4.41 13.91 -19.76
CA LYS A 55 5.56 13.06 -19.33
C LYS A 55 5.32 11.53 -19.30
N ALA A 56 4.34 11.02 -20.04
CA ALA A 56 3.98 9.59 -19.99
C ALA A 56 5.13 8.62 -20.33
N GLY A 57 6.09 9.03 -21.18
CA GLY A 57 7.17 8.17 -21.68
C GLY A 57 8.33 7.89 -20.72
N GLN A 58 8.55 8.71 -19.68
CA GLN A 58 9.70 8.55 -18.77
C GLN A 58 9.42 7.65 -17.55
N MET A 59 8.18 7.16 -17.40
CA MET A 59 7.75 6.48 -16.17
C MET A 59 7.58 4.98 -16.30
N LEU A 60 7.52 4.40 -17.50
CA LEU A 60 7.46 2.93 -17.68
C LEU A 60 8.64 2.20 -16.99
N ASP A 61 9.79 2.88 -16.80
CA ASP A 61 10.95 2.35 -16.08
C ASP A 61 10.97 2.60 -14.57
N ASN A 62 10.08 3.46 -14.02
CA ASN A 62 10.15 3.91 -12.63
C ASN A 62 8.92 3.47 -11.81
N LYS A 63 9.06 2.32 -11.13
CA LYS A 63 8.57 1.88 -9.79
C LYS A 63 7.44 2.64 -9.02
N LEU A 64 6.54 3.38 -9.67
CA LEU A 64 5.54 4.28 -9.06
C LEU A 64 4.07 3.82 -9.25
N TYR A 65 3.81 2.61 -9.74
CA TYR A 65 2.51 2.30 -10.37
C TYR A 65 1.41 1.69 -9.52
N CYS A 66 1.52 1.66 -8.19
CA CYS A 66 0.42 1.12 -7.40
C CYS A 66 0.23 2.01 -6.18
N PHE A 67 -0.63 3.01 -6.34
CA PHE A 67 -0.94 3.94 -5.26
C PHE A 67 -2.43 4.25 -5.23
N VAL A 68 -2.96 4.39 -4.03
CA VAL A 68 -4.38 4.69 -3.78
C VAL A 68 -4.46 5.89 -2.87
N GLN A 69 -5.20 6.92 -3.31
CA GLN A 69 -5.56 8.02 -2.43
C GLN A 69 -6.62 7.53 -1.45
N LEU A 70 -6.31 7.65 -0.16
CA LEU A 70 -7.16 7.15 0.91
C LEU A 70 -8.25 8.16 1.26
N THR A 71 -9.42 7.61 1.55
CA THR A 71 -10.63 8.34 1.97
C THR A 71 -11.01 8.05 3.41
N THR A 72 -10.37 7.06 4.04
CA THR A 72 -10.49 6.74 5.47
C THR A 72 -10.15 7.98 6.29
N GLU A 73 -11.00 8.35 7.25
CA GLU A 73 -10.95 9.65 7.95
C GLU A 73 -9.56 9.98 8.54
N GLU A 74 -8.91 9.00 9.16
CA GLU A 74 -7.56 9.11 9.74
C GLU A 74 -6.47 9.34 8.68
N PHE A 75 -6.68 8.84 7.46
CA PHE A 75 -5.71 8.88 6.37
C PHE A 75 -6.17 9.74 5.19
N LYS A 76 -7.17 10.58 5.40
CA LYS A 76 -7.77 11.37 4.33
C LYS A 76 -6.71 12.23 3.65
N ASP A 77 -6.76 12.25 2.32
CA ASP A 77 -5.82 12.98 1.44
C ASP A 77 -4.37 12.48 1.48
N ARG A 78 -4.14 11.30 2.10
CA ARG A 78 -2.85 10.60 2.03
C ARG A 78 -2.89 9.51 0.98
N VAL A 79 -1.71 9.08 0.56
CA VAL A 79 -1.53 8.06 -0.47
C VAL A 79 -0.99 6.78 0.16
N ALA A 80 -1.68 5.67 -0.03
CA ALA A 80 -1.11 4.33 0.16
C ALA A 80 -0.27 3.98 -1.07
N HIS A 81 1.03 3.83 -0.90
CA HIS A 81 1.99 3.53 -1.96
C HIS A 81 2.53 2.11 -1.81
N LEU A 82 2.26 1.26 -2.79
CA LEU A 82 2.76 -0.10 -2.91
C LEU A 82 4.14 -0.04 -3.61
N GLY A 83 5.16 0.31 -2.85
CA GLY A 83 6.53 0.43 -3.33
C GLY A 83 7.26 -0.91 -3.48
N ASN A 84 8.21 -0.97 -4.40
CA ASN A 84 9.15 -2.09 -4.53
C ASN A 84 10.06 -2.14 -3.29
N THR A 85 9.98 -3.21 -2.50
CA THR A 85 10.74 -3.50 -1.27
C THR A 85 12.24 -3.73 -1.49
N GLN A 86 12.86 -3.10 -2.49
CA GLN A 86 14.29 -3.27 -2.76
C GLN A 86 15.19 -2.18 -2.15
N GLN A 87 14.66 -1.19 -1.44
CA GLN A 87 15.52 -0.16 -0.84
C GLN A 87 15.12 0.41 0.52
N ASP A 88 14.02 -0.07 1.12
CA ASP A 88 13.81 0.11 2.56
C ASP A 88 13.91 -1.29 3.17
N GLU A 89 15.06 -1.53 3.78
CA GLU A 89 15.50 -2.71 4.53
C GLU A 89 14.34 -3.60 5.00
N SER A 90 14.26 -4.80 4.41
CA SER A 90 13.91 -6.04 5.11
C SER A 90 12.95 -5.84 6.29
N THR A 91 11.65 -5.77 6.02
CA THR A 91 10.66 -6.25 6.99
C THR A 91 10.81 -7.76 7.05
N THR A 92 11.87 -8.21 7.73
CA THR A 92 12.00 -9.57 8.22
C THR A 92 10.70 -9.92 8.96
N THR A 93 10.36 -11.19 8.90
CA THR A 93 9.15 -11.89 9.37
C THR A 93 8.77 -11.71 10.84
N GLU A 94 9.38 -10.74 11.55
CA GLU A 94 9.07 -10.32 12.92
C GLU A 94 7.77 -9.49 13.04
N CYS A 95 7.09 -9.22 11.92
CA CYS A 95 5.82 -8.49 11.90
C CYS A 95 4.62 -9.25 12.51
N THR A 96 4.81 -10.49 12.93
CA THR A 96 3.80 -11.31 13.61
C THR A 96 3.37 -10.74 14.98
N ILE A 97 4.04 -9.69 15.48
CA ILE A 97 3.72 -8.97 16.73
C ILE A 97 3.35 -7.49 16.46
N LEU A 98 2.79 -7.17 15.30
CA LEU A 98 2.27 -5.83 15.06
C LEU A 98 0.80 -5.76 15.48
N SER A 99 0.47 -4.77 16.33
CA SER A 99 -0.90 -4.51 16.71
C SER A 99 -1.55 -3.59 15.69
N PRO A 100 -2.74 -3.92 15.17
CA PRO A 100 -3.45 -3.01 14.28
C PRO A 100 -3.76 -1.71 15.01
N THR A 101 -3.45 -0.59 14.38
CA THR A 101 -3.79 0.76 14.86
C THR A 101 -5.16 1.18 14.35
N GLY A 102 -5.61 0.62 13.22
CA GLY A 102 -6.89 0.92 12.60
C GLY A 102 -7.18 -0.03 11.44
N LYS A 103 -8.18 0.33 10.64
CA LYS A 103 -8.53 -0.39 9.41
C LYS A 103 -9.05 0.60 8.38
N LEU A 104 -8.66 0.40 7.13
CA LEU A 104 -9.19 1.21 6.03
C LEU A 104 -10.68 0.93 5.79
N ASN A 105 -11.38 1.93 5.27
CA ASN A 105 -12.78 1.78 4.87
C ASN A 105 -12.92 0.90 3.61
N ASP A 106 -14.12 0.36 3.39
CA ASP A 106 -14.37 -0.59 2.28
C ASP A 106 -14.09 0.00 0.89
N PHE A 107 -14.22 1.32 0.74
CA PHE A 107 -13.94 1.99 -0.53
C PHE A 107 -12.44 1.94 -0.85
N ASP A 108 -11.59 2.31 0.10
CA ASP A 108 -10.13 2.30 -0.04
C ASP A 108 -9.63 0.87 -0.25
N LEU A 109 -10.19 -0.11 0.48
CA LEU A 109 -9.88 -1.53 0.30
C LEU A 109 -10.13 -1.99 -1.14
N LYS A 110 -11.29 -1.63 -1.72
CA LYS A 110 -11.64 -1.95 -3.11
C LYS A 110 -10.69 -1.31 -4.11
N GLN A 111 -10.28 -0.06 -3.87
CA GLN A 111 -9.30 0.61 -4.74
C GLN A 111 -7.94 -0.08 -4.67
N ILE A 112 -7.46 -0.42 -3.47
CA ILE A 112 -6.18 -1.13 -3.30
C ILE A 112 -6.23 -2.49 -3.99
N LYS A 113 -7.29 -3.27 -3.79
CA LYS A 113 -7.45 -4.57 -4.46
C LYS A 113 -7.44 -4.41 -5.98
N LYS A 114 -8.18 -3.44 -6.51
CA LYS A 114 -8.20 -3.14 -7.95
C LYS A 114 -6.80 -2.81 -8.48
N GLU A 115 -6.05 -1.97 -7.79
CA GLU A 115 -4.69 -1.61 -8.19
C GLU A 115 -3.72 -2.80 -8.13
N ILE A 116 -3.89 -3.75 -7.20
CA ILE A 116 -3.10 -5.00 -7.16
C ILE A 116 -3.52 -5.95 -8.30
N ASP A 117 -4.81 -6.02 -8.62
CA ASP A 117 -5.35 -6.87 -9.69
C ASP A 117 -4.88 -6.40 -11.08
N SER A 118 -4.88 -5.09 -11.35
CA SER A 118 -4.48 -4.53 -12.66
C SER A 118 -3.03 -4.05 -12.73
N GLY A 119 -2.38 -3.79 -11.59
CA GLY A 119 -1.06 -3.16 -11.52
C GLY A 119 0.11 -4.10 -11.75
N LEU A 120 1.30 -3.50 -11.85
CA LEU A 120 2.60 -4.20 -11.96
C LEU A 120 3.10 -4.63 -10.57
N VAL A 121 2.36 -5.53 -9.93
CA VAL A 121 2.69 -6.11 -8.63
C VAL A 121 3.23 -7.55 -8.78
N PRO A 122 3.96 -8.09 -7.79
CA PRO A 122 4.35 -9.49 -7.79
C PRO A 122 3.13 -10.42 -7.93
N LYS A 123 3.21 -11.40 -8.83
CA LYS A 123 2.12 -12.38 -9.06
C LYS A 123 1.66 -13.05 -7.76
N GLN A 124 2.60 -13.35 -6.86
CA GLN A 124 2.31 -13.97 -5.57
C GLN A 124 1.39 -13.11 -4.70
N LEU A 125 1.59 -11.79 -4.64
CA LEU A 125 0.72 -10.89 -3.91
C LEU A 125 -0.71 -10.95 -4.46
N ARG A 126 -0.85 -10.94 -5.80
CA ARG A 126 -2.15 -11.03 -6.46
C ARG A 126 -2.89 -12.32 -6.11
N GLU A 127 -2.20 -13.46 -6.14
CA GLU A 127 -2.81 -14.73 -5.75
C GLU A 127 -3.20 -14.76 -4.26
N LEU A 128 -2.39 -14.19 -3.37
CA LEU A 128 -2.68 -14.16 -1.92
C LEU A 128 -3.93 -13.36 -1.57
N ILE A 129 -4.26 -12.33 -2.35
CA ILE A 129 -5.41 -11.46 -2.07
C ILE A 129 -6.65 -11.77 -2.91
N LYS A 130 -6.56 -12.74 -3.83
CA LYS A 130 -7.58 -13.04 -4.82
C LYS A 130 -8.91 -13.45 -4.19
N ASP A 131 -8.85 -14.22 -3.11
CA ASP A 131 -10.02 -14.79 -2.42
C ASP A 131 -10.59 -13.85 -1.35
N ILE A 132 -10.03 -12.64 -1.19
CA ILE A 132 -10.52 -11.65 -0.23
C ILE A 132 -11.79 -11.01 -0.80
N LEU A 133 -12.92 -11.29 -0.14
CA LEU A 133 -14.23 -10.72 -0.44
C LEU A 133 -14.31 -9.28 0.10
N MET A 134 -14.85 -8.36 -0.71
CA MET A 134 -14.98 -6.92 -0.41
C MET A 134 -16.35 -6.36 -0.79
#